data_AF-A0A974SNC5-F1
#
_entry.id   AF-A0A974SNC5-F1
#
_cell.length_a   1.000
_cell.length_b   1.000
_cell.length_c   1.000
_cell.angle_alpha   90.00
_cell.angle_beta   90.00
_cell.angle_gamma   90.00
#
_symmetry.space_group_name_H-M   'P 1'
#
loop_
_entity.id
_entity.type
_entity.pdbx_description
1 polymer ?
#
loop_
_entity_poly.entity_id
_entity_poly.type
_entity_poly.pdbx_seq_one_letter_code
_entity_poly.pdbx_strand_id
1 'polypeptide(L)'
;MDTAPHRPQLPDPSALVAALLTMMTRFSCLGCPRLAGRIRRNLALLQHYADDDMPPLLKALAQKLEREWAQLQFAISDAAGEPGDAPAEPTAYPASQSLH
;
A
#
# COMPACT_ATOMS: atom_id res chain seq x y z
N MET A 1 -28.31 17.97 33.53
CA MET A 1 -26.87 17.94 33.21
C MET A 1 -26.73 17.02 32.01
N ASP A 2 -26.52 17.61 30.84
CA ASP A 2 -26.52 16.94 29.55
C ASP A 2 -25.20 16.19 29.35
N THR A 3 -25.24 14.86 29.35
CA THR A 3 -24.10 14.01 28.97
C THR A 3 -23.94 14.06 27.45
N ALA A 4 -23.11 14.97 26.96
CA ALA A 4 -22.72 15.01 25.56
C ALA A 4 -22.04 13.68 25.15
N PRO A 5 -22.41 13.08 24.02
CA PRO A 5 -21.85 11.80 23.58
C PRO A 5 -20.36 11.94 23.31
N HIS A 6 -19.55 11.02 23.86
CA HIS A 6 -18.13 10.89 23.54
C HIS A 6 -17.98 10.59 22.04
N ARG A 7 -17.72 11.62 21.21
CA ARG A 7 -17.24 11.38 19.84
C ARG A 7 -15.93 10.59 19.94
N PRO A 8 -15.76 9.50 19.17
CA PRO A 8 -14.45 8.87 19.05
C PRO A 8 -13.47 9.94 18.57
N GLN A 9 -12.49 10.27 19.40
CA GLN A 9 -11.45 11.23 19.06
C GLN A 9 -10.58 10.61 17.98
N LEU A 10 -10.83 11.00 16.73
CA LEU A 10 -9.93 10.70 15.62
C LEU A 10 -8.55 11.33 15.95
N PRO A 11 -7.44 10.69 15.55
CA PRO A 11 -6.11 11.25 15.76
C PRO A 11 -5.96 12.60 15.05
N ASP A 12 -4.94 13.39 15.39
CA ASP A 12 -4.67 14.62 14.64
C ASP A 12 -4.45 14.28 13.14
N PRO A 13 -5.14 14.95 12.20
CA PRO A 13 -5.08 14.62 10.78
C PRO A 13 -3.68 14.84 10.20
N SER A 14 -2.92 15.82 10.70
CA SER A 14 -1.55 16.09 10.24
C SER A 14 -0.60 15.00 10.72
N ALA A 15 -0.73 14.55 11.96
CA ALA A 15 0.03 13.43 12.51
C ALA A 15 -0.26 12.13 11.76
N LEU A 16 -1.53 11.87 11.41
CA LEU A 16 -1.93 10.70 10.63
C LEU A 16 -1.33 10.71 9.22
N VAL A 17 -1.34 11.86 8.54
CA VAL A 17 -0.70 12.04 7.22
C VAL A 17 0.82 11.85 7.30
N ALA A 18 1.49 12.42 8.29
CA ALA A 18 2.93 12.24 8.48
C ALA A 18 3.30 10.76 8.72
N ALA A 19 2.51 10.06 9.53
CA ALA A 19 2.67 8.63 9.75
C ALA A 19 2.47 7.81 8.47
N LEU A 20 1.45 8.16 7.67
CA LEU A 20 1.18 7.54 6.37
C LEU A 20 2.35 7.69 5.40
N LEU A 21 2.87 8.91 5.24
CA LEU A 21 4.04 9.17 4.39
C LEU A 21 5.24 8.32 4.82
N THR A 22 5.51 8.27 6.13
CA THR A 22 6.60 7.44 6.69
C THR A 22 6.40 5.95 6.38
N MET A 23 5.18 5.43 6.51
CA MET A 23 4.87 4.03 6.22
C MET A 23 4.98 3.71 4.74
N MET A 24 4.53 4.60 3.86
CA MET A 24 4.63 4.44 2.40
C MET A 24 6.09 4.44 1.94
N THR A 25 6.93 5.33 2.48
CA THR A 25 8.39 5.33 2.23
C THR A 25 9.04 4.04 2.70
N ARG A 26 8.66 3.51 3.86
CA ARG A 26 9.19 2.20 4.32
C ARG A 26 8.71 1.05 3.45
N PHE A 27 7.47 1.10 2.97
CA PHE A 27 6.95 0.08 2.08
C PHE A 27 7.71 0.07 0.74
N SER A 28 8.01 1.23 0.15
CA SER A 28 8.76 1.27 -1.11
C SER A 28 10.17 0.68 -0.99
N CYS A 29 10.78 0.73 0.20
CA CYS A 29 12.08 0.10 0.46
C CYS A 29 12.00 -1.41 0.74
N LEU A 30 10.92 -1.90 1.36
CA LEU A 30 10.87 -3.25 1.95
C LEU A 30 9.81 -4.18 1.35
N GLY A 31 8.86 -3.68 0.56
CA GLY A 31 7.79 -4.46 -0.07
C GLY A 31 6.87 -5.21 0.91
N CYS A 32 6.86 -4.86 2.20
CA CYS A 32 6.24 -5.69 3.24
C CYS A 32 4.69 -5.65 3.19
N PRO A 33 4.00 -6.79 3.03
CA PRO A 33 2.53 -6.82 2.92
C PRO A 33 1.81 -6.37 4.20
N ARG A 34 2.42 -6.59 5.38
CA ARG A 34 1.92 -6.07 6.66
C ARG A 34 1.87 -4.53 6.69
N LEU A 35 2.84 -3.85 6.06
CA LEU A 35 2.83 -2.39 5.95
C LEU A 35 1.73 -1.94 5.00
N ALA A 36 1.52 -2.64 3.88
CA ALA A 36 0.44 -2.32 2.95
C ALA A 36 -0.95 -2.36 3.60
N GLY A 37 -1.21 -3.37 4.44
CA GLY A 37 -2.46 -3.45 5.21
C GLY A 37 -2.64 -2.29 6.19
N ARG A 38 -1.56 -1.83 6.84
CA ARG A 38 -1.62 -0.67 7.74
C ARG A 38 -1.83 0.64 7.00
N ILE A 39 -1.20 0.82 5.84
CA ILE A 39 -1.36 2.02 5.01
C ILE A 39 -2.82 2.16 4.57
N ARG A 40 -3.45 1.07 4.07
CA ARG A 40 -4.87 1.08 3.70
C ARG A 40 -5.79 1.49 4.85
N ARG A 41 -5.58 0.96 6.06
CA ARG A 41 -6.42 1.31 7.21
C ARG A 41 -6.31 2.79 7.57
N ASN A 42 -5.09 3.34 7.55
CA ASN A 42 -4.88 4.75 7.85
C ASN A 42 -5.43 5.68 6.75
N LEU A 43 -5.34 5.28 5.48
CA LEU A 43 -5.99 6.00 4.38
C LEU A 43 -7.52 6.01 4.55
N ALA A 44 -8.13 4.87 4.89
CA ALA A 44 -9.56 4.81 5.15
C ALA A 44 -9.97 5.70 6.34
N LEU A 45 -9.15 5.80 7.38
CA LEU A 45 -9.42 6.70 8.51
C LEU A 45 -9.49 8.18 8.09
N LEU A 46 -8.67 8.61 7.12
CA LEU A 46 -8.74 9.99 6.61
C LEU A 46 -10.09 10.33 5.96
N GLN A 47 -10.83 9.34 5.45
CA GLN A 47 -12.17 9.55 4.89
C GLN A 47 -13.26 9.75 5.95
N HIS A 48 -12.97 9.44 7.23
CA HIS A 48 -13.94 9.55 8.33
C HIS A 48 -13.91 10.91 9.03
N TYR A 49 -12.97 11.79 8.69
CA TYR A 49 -12.94 13.16 9.24
C TYR A 49 -14.08 13.99 8.65
N ALA A 50 -14.79 14.69 9.54
CA ALA A 50 -15.76 15.69 9.12
C ALA A 50 -15.06 16.83 8.36
N ASP A 51 -15.80 17.53 7.50
CA ASP A 51 -15.24 18.65 6.71
C ASP A 51 -14.70 19.77 7.60
N ASP A 52 -15.27 19.97 8.79
CA ASP A 52 -14.82 20.97 9.76
C ASP A 52 -13.53 20.56 10.49
N ASP A 53 -13.25 19.25 10.58
CA ASP A 53 -12.11 18.70 11.33
C ASP A 53 -10.85 18.54 10.46
N MET A 54 -10.97 18.71 9.14
CA MET A 54 -9.87 18.50 8.20
C MET A 54 -9.87 19.57 7.11
N PRO A 55 -8.75 20.30 6.90
CA PRO A 55 -8.67 21.30 5.84
C PRO A 55 -9.04 20.69 4.47
N PRO A 56 -9.79 21.40 3.61
CA PRO A 56 -10.28 20.85 2.34
C PRO A 56 -9.15 20.42 1.41
N LEU A 57 -8.03 21.15 1.42
CA LEU A 57 -6.82 20.77 0.70
C LEU A 57 -6.27 19.42 1.17
N LEU A 58 -6.22 19.21 2.49
CA LEU A 58 -5.72 17.96 3.07
C LEU A 58 -6.65 16.79 2.73
N LYS A 59 -7.98 17.02 2.74
CA LYS A 59 -8.98 16.01 2.36
C LYS A 59 -8.85 15.60 0.89
N ALA A 60 -8.67 16.57 -0.01
CA ALA A 60 -8.42 16.30 -1.42
C ALA A 60 -7.11 15.51 -1.63
N LEU A 61 -6.06 15.86 -0.91
CA LEU A 61 -4.78 15.13 -0.93
C LEU A 61 -4.93 13.70 -0.40
N ALA A 62 -5.67 13.50 0.68
CA ALA A 62 -5.94 12.18 1.25
C ALA A 62 -6.67 11.27 0.25
N GLN A 63 -7.71 11.78 -0.41
CA GLN A 63 -8.45 11.06 -1.46
C GLN A 63 -7.56 10.72 -2.66
N LYS A 64 -6.70 11.66 -3.09
CA LYS A 64 -5.75 11.41 -4.17
C LYS A 64 -4.76 10.30 -3.79
N LEU A 65 -4.20 10.38 -2.59
CA LEU A 65 -3.23 9.41 -2.07
C LEU A 65 -3.84 8.01 -1.97
N GLU A 66 -5.09 7.91 -1.53
CA GLU A 66 -5.81 6.63 -1.47
C GLU A 66 -5.96 5.99 -2.85
N ARG A 67 -6.34 6.77 -3.86
CA ARG A 67 -6.47 6.28 -5.25
C ARG A 67 -5.13 5.81 -5.81
N GLU A 68 -4.08 6.61 -5.66
CA GLU A 68 -2.74 6.24 -6.14
C GLU A 68 -2.22 4.98 -5.43
N TRP A 69 -2.47 4.87 -4.12
CA TRP A 69 -2.09 3.68 -3.36
C TRP A 69 -2.83 2.42 -3.80
N ALA A 70 -4.15 2.52 -4.06
CA ALA A 70 -4.94 1.39 -4.55
C ALA A 70 -4.43 0.89 -5.91
N GLN A 71 -4.07 1.81 -6.81
CA GLN A 71 -3.48 1.49 -8.11
C GLN A 71 -2.12 0.81 -7.96
N LEU A 72 -1.25 1.34 -7.10
CA LEU A 72 0.07 0.74 -6.83
C LEU A 72 -0.08 -0.67 -6.25
N GLN A 73 -0.98 -0.86 -5.28
CA GLN A 73 -1.21 -2.17 -4.68
C GLN A 73 -1.72 -3.18 -5.71
N PHE A 74 -2.62 -2.75 -6.60
CA PHE A 74 -3.12 -3.59 -7.68
C PHE A 74 -1.97 -4.02 -8.61
N ALA A 75 -1.15 -3.06 -9.08
CA ALA A 75 -0.01 -3.34 -9.95
C ALA A 75 1.02 -4.29 -9.32
N ILE A 76 1.31 -4.14 -8.02
CA ILE A 76 2.23 -5.04 -7.29
C ILE A 76 1.63 -6.45 -7.17
N SER A 77 0.32 -6.56 -6.94
CA SER A 77 -0.35 -7.86 -6.81
C SER A 77 -0.44 -8.58 -8.15
N ASP A 78 -0.65 -7.83 -9.23
CA ASP A 78 -0.66 -8.31 -10.62
C ASP A 78 0.73 -8.81 -11.05
N ALA A 79 1.78 -8.03 -10.80
CA ALA A 79 3.16 -8.44 -11.08
C ALA A 79 3.62 -9.67 -10.28
N ALA A 80 3.09 -9.88 -9.07
CA ALA A 80 3.35 -11.09 -8.28
C ALA A 80 2.59 -12.33 -8.80
N GLY A 81 1.59 -12.13 -9.66
CA GLY A 81 0.71 -13.16 -10.22
C GLY A 81 1.16 -13.72 -11.57
N GLU A 82 2.24 -13.22 -12.17
CA GLU A 82 2.79 -13.75 -13.43
C GLU A 82 3.94 -14.75 -13.17
N PRO A 83 3.70 -16.07 -13.10
CA PRO A 83 4.74 -17.08 -13.30
C PRO A 83 4.91 -17.27 -14.81
N GLY A 84 5.64 -16.38 -15.48
CA GLY A 84 5.52 -16.35 -16.94
C GLY A 84 6.65 -15.73 -17.73
N ASP A 85 7.92 -15.83 -17.32
CA ASP A 85 9.04 -15.91 -18.26
C ASP A 85 10.32 -16.38 -17.52
N ALA A 86 10.39 -17.66 -17.17
CA ALA A 86 11.70 -18.27 -17.06
C ALA A 86 12.14 -18.53 -18.51
N PRO A 87 13.28 -17.98 -18.97
CA PRO A 87 13.75 -18.24 -20.33
C PRO A 87 13.91 -19.75 -20.45
N ALA A 88 13.28 -20.34 -21.47
CA ALA A 88 13.49 -21.74 -21.81
C ALA A 88 15.00 -21.96 -21.95
N GLU A 89 15.60 -22.59 -20.94
CA GLU A 89 16.99 -23.00 -20.97
C GLU A 89 17.13 -23.91 -22.20
N PRO A 90 17.95 -23.58 -23.20
CA PRO A 90 18.21 -24.50 -24.28
C PRO A 90 18.94 -25.66 -23.63
N THR A 91 18.27 -26.80 -23.49
CA THR A 91 18.89 -28.03 -22.98
C THR A 91 20.00 -28.40 -23.96
N ALA A 92 21.20 -27.93 -23.64
CA ALA A 92 22.42 -28.24 -24.35
C ALA A 92 22.65 -29.75 -24.20
N TYR A 93 22.68 -30.41 -25.34
CA TYR A 93 23.13 -31.77 -25.63
C TYR A 93 23.93 -32.46 -24.50
N PRO A 94 23.52 -33.65 -24.04
CA PRO A 94 24.44 -34.49 -23.28
C PRO A 94 25.55 -34.98 -24.22
N ALA A 95 26.77 -34.67 -23.81
CA ALA A 95 28.02 -35.06 -24.41
C ALA A 95 28.13 -36.58 -24.61
N SER A 96 28.73 -36.94 -25.76
CA SER A 96 29.54 -38.13 -26.04
C SER A 96 29.51 -39.24 -24.98
N GLN A 97 28.74 -40.30 -25.22
CA GLN A 97 28.99 -41.59 -24.58
C GLN A 97 29.75 -42.50 -25.56
N SER A 98 30.95 -42.87 -25.12
CA SER A 98 31.93 -43.74 -25.74
C SER A 98 31.33 -45.07 -26.21
N LEU A 99 31.57 -45.43 -27.48
CA LEU A 99 31.49 -46.82 -27.94
C LEU A 99 32.84 -47.49 -27.66
N HIS A 100 32.80 -48.45 -26.75
CA HIS A 100 33.86 -49.42 -26.47
C HIS A 100 33.59 -50.71 -27.25
#